data_AF-A0A7V9HXW8-F1
#
_entry.id   AF-A0A7V9HXW8-F1
#
_cell.length_a   1.000
_cell.length_b   1.000
_cell.length_c   1.000
_cell.angle_alpha   90.00
_cell.angle_beta   90.00
_cell.angle_gamma   90.00
#
_symmetry.space_group_name_H-M   'P 1'
#
loop_
_entity.id
_entity.type
_entity.pdbx_description
1 polymer ?
#
loop_
_entity_poly.entity_id
_entity_poly.type
_entity_poly.pdbx_seq_one_letter_code
_entity_poly.pdbx_strand_id
1 'polypeptide(L)'
;MRILGWLLVFLGSGLVIFMGGLGIILGGIIAETGQPGKTTRFTGGPEDVLFIFAIFGLVISFGLASIAGGAWQIWYGKPNRMVMVVMFLVAGLLFVIGSAVRALT
;
A
#
# COMPACT_ATOMS: atom_id res chain seq x y z
N MET A 1 -26.15 3.82 2.54
CA MET A 1 -25.24 2.65 2.42
C MET A 1 -24.42 2.65 1.13
N ARG A 2 -24.98 3.03 -0.04
CA ARG A 2 -24.23 3.07 -1.33
C ARG A 2 -23.16 4.17 -1.41
N ILE A 3 -23.36 5.31 -0.72
CA ILE A 3 -22.38 6.41 -0.63
C ILE A 3 -21.08 5.99 0.05
N LEU A 4 -21.14 5.15 1.09
CA LEU A 4 -19.94 4.63 1.75
C LEU A 4 -19.12 3.73 0.81
N GLY A 5 -19.79 2.92 -0.02
CA GLY A 5 -19.12 2.10 -1.01
C GLY A 5 -18.37 2.92 -2.06
N TRP A 6 -19.00 3.99 -2.57
CA TRP A 6 -18.32 4.96 -3.46
C TRP A 6 -17.14 5.64 -2.79
N LEU A 7 -17.28 6.03 -1.52
CA LEU A 7 -16.21 6.65 -0.76
C LEU A 7 -15.02 5.70 -0.56
N LEU A 8 -15.29 4.41 -0.27
CA LEU A 8 -14.27 3.36 -0.15
C LEU A 8 -13.54 3.11 -1.48
N VAL A 9 -14.28 3.05 -2.59
CA VAL A 9 -13.67 2.90 -3.93
C VAL A 9 -12.79 4.10 -4.26
N PHE A 10 -13.25 5.31 -3.97
CA PHE A 10 -12.49 6.54 -4.25
C PHE A 10 -11.24 6.67 -3.37
N LEU A 11 -11.36 6.40 -2.07
CA LEU A 11 -10.21 6.40 -1.16
C LEU A 11 -9.20 5.30 -1.51
N GLY A 12 -9.68 4.09 -1.80
CA GLY A 12 -8.82 2.98 -2.15
C GLY A 12 -8.11 3.21 -3.48
N SER A 13 -8.80 3.73 -4.50
CA SER A 13 -8.18 4.06 -5.79
C SER A 13 -7.17 5.20 -5.66
N GLY A 14 -7.49 6.26 -4.91
CA GLY A 14 -6.54 7.33 -4.61
C GLY A 14 -5.28 6.81 -3.93
N LEU A 15 -5.43 5.92 -2.96
CA LEU A 15 -4.32 5.32 -2.23
C LEU A 15 -3.42 4.44 -3.13
N VAL A 16 -4.02 3.58 -3.96
CA VAL A 16 -3.27 2.72 -4.91
C VAL A 16 -2.52 3.58 -5.92
N ILE A 17 -3.17 4.59 -6.50
CA ILE A 17 -2.56 5.46 -7.51
C ILE A 17 -1.41 6.25 -6.89
N PHE A 18 -1.61 6.82 -5.71
CA PHE A 18 -0.59 7.61 -5.03
C PHE A 18 0.63 6.77 -4.65
N MET A 19 0.42 5.62 -4.00
CA MET A 19 1.52 4.74 -3.60
C MET A 19 2.21 4.09 -4.81
N GLY A 20 1.44 3.72 -5.85
CA GLY A 20 2.01 3.22 -7.10
C GLY A 20 2.87 4.27 -7.79
N GLY A 21 2.42 5.53 -7.84
CA GLY A 21 3.19 6.65 -8.38
C GLY A 21 4.49 6.88 -7.62
N LEU A 22 4.44 6.88 -6.29
CA LEU A 22 5.65 6.99 -5.45
C LEU A 22 6.61 5.82 -5.66
N GLY A 23 6.11 4.59 -5.80
CA GLY A 23 6.93 3.41 -6.09
C GLY A 23 7.67 3.52 -7.43
N ILE A 24 7.01 4.03 -8.48
CA ILE A 24 7.64 4.25 -9.79
C ILE A 24 8.74 5.32 -9.69
N ILE A 25 8.45 6.44 -9.01
CA ILE A 25 9.43 7.52 -8.82
C ILE A 25 10.64 7.02 -8.04
N LEU A 26 10.41 6.30 -6.93
CA LEU A 26 11.48 5.75 -6.11
C LEU A 26 12.31 4.72 -6.89
N GLY A 27 11.67 3.84 -7.65
CA GLY A 27 12.35 2.89 -8.54
C GLY A 27 13.23 3.60 -9.57
N GLY A 28 12.75 4.72 -10.12
CA GLY A 28 13.54 5.58 -11.01
C GLY A 28 14.76 6.18 -10.32
N ILE A 29 14.60 6.73 -9.11
CA ILE A 29 15.71 7.28 -8.32
C ILE A 29 16.76 6.19 -8.01
N ILE A 30 16.31 4.99 -7.60
CA ILE A 30 17.21 3.85 -7.33
C ILE A 30 17.97 3.44 -8.59
N ALA A 31 17.29 3.34 -9.75
CA ALA A 31 17.92 2.96 -11.01
C ALA A 31 18.93 4.02 -11.53
N GLU A 32 18.70 5.28 -11.21
CA GLU A 32 19.59 6.39 -11.58
C GLU A 32 20.72 6.64 -10.55
N THR A 33 20.71 5.90 -9.43
CA THR A 33 21.69 6.07 -8.35
C THR A 33 23.08 5.64 -8.85
N GLY A 34 23.92 6.62 -9.18
CA GLY A 34 25.29 6.39 -9.67
C GLY A 34 25.66 7.20 -10.92
N GLN A 35 24.66 7.77 -11.62
CA GLN A 35 24.93 8.61 -12.78
C GLN A 35 25.47 9.99 -12.38
N PRO A 36 26.52 10.52 -13.06
CA PRO A 36 27.06 11.84 -12.77
C PRO A 36 26.07 12.94 -13.19
N GLY A 37 25.75 13.86 -12.27
CA GLY A 37 24.95 15.07 -12.55
C GLY A 37 23.53 15.13 -11.94
N LYS A 38 23.07 14.11 -11.21
CA LYS A 38 21.74 14.10 -10.57
C LYS A 38 21.81 14.48 -9.09
N THR A 39 20.90 15.35 -8.63
CA THR A 39 20.88 15.93 -7.27
C THR A 39 20.21 15.04 -6.22
N THR A 40 19.33 14.12 -6.63
CA THR A 40 18.67 13.14 -5.75
C THR A 40 19.37 11.79 -5.85
N ARG A 41 20.02 11.35 -4.77
CA ARG A 41 20.61 10.01 -4.63
C ARG A 41 19.92 9.26 -3.51
N PHE A 42 19.60 7.99 -3.76
CA PHE A 42 19.20 7.07 -2.70
C PHE A 42 20.43 6.71 -1.85
N THR A 43 20.38 6.99 -0.55
CA THR A 43 21.48 6.75 0.39
C THR A 43 21.27 5.52 1.28
N GLY A 44 20.14 4.82 1.11
CA GLY A 44 19.81 3.62 1.88
C GLY A 44 20.49 2.36 1.34
N GLY A 45 20.60 1.35 2.20
CA GLY A 45 21.10 0.02 1.83
C GLY A 45 20.06 -0.80 1.03
N PRO A 46 20.44 -1.97 0.51
CA PRO A 46 19.51 -2.91 -0.13
C PRO A 46 18.36 -3.32 0.79
N GLU A 47 18.62 -3.46 2.10
CA GLU A 47 17.61 -3.72 3.12
C GLU A 47 16.55 -2.60 3.22
N ASP A 48 16.94 -1.33 3.11
CA ASP A 48 16.03 -0.20 3.18
C ASP A 48 15.09 -0.17 1.97
N VAL A 49 15.61 -0.48 0.78
CA VAL A 49 14.81 -0.59 -0.44
C VAL A 49 13.74 -1.66 -0.29
N LEU A 50 14.12 -2.86 0.18
CA LEU A 50 13.21 -3.96 0.39
C LEU A 50 12.11 -3.58 1.40
N PHE A 51 12.48 -2.91 2.49
CA PHE A 51 11.54 -2.45 3.51
C PHE A 51 10.55 -1.42 2.96
N ILE A 52 11.01 -0.45 2.18
CA ILE A 52 10.14 0.56 1.56
C ILE A 52 9.17 -0.09 0.57
N PHE A 53 9.65 -0.99 -0.30
CA PHE A 53 8.77 -1.71 -1.23
C PHE A 53 7.76 -2.62 -0.51
N ALA A 54 8.17 -3.26 0.58
CA ALA A 54 7.26 -4.05 1.41
C ALA A 54 6.14 -3.20 2.00
N ILE A 55 6.45 -2.02 2.54
CA ILE A 55 5.46 -1.06 3.04
C ILE A 55 4.56 -0.58 1.89
N PHE A 56 5.12 -0.18 0.75
CA PHE A 56 4.34 0.30 -0.40
C PHE A 56 3.38 -0.77 -0.91
N GLY A 57 3.86 -2.00 -1.12
CA GLY A 57 3.03 -3.13 -1.55
C GLY A 57 1.89 -3.40 -0.56
N LEU A 58 2.16 -3.27 0.73
CA LEU A 58 1.14 -3.44 1.76
C LEU A 58 0.09 -2.31 1.74
N VAL A 59 0.49 -1.05 1.61
CA VAL A 59 -0.47 0.05 1.50
C VAL A 59 -1.31 -0.07 0.23
N ILE A 60 -0.70 -0.48 -0.88
CA ILE A 60 -1.42 -0.79 -2.13
C ILE A 60 -2.42 -1.93 -1.91
N SER A 61 -2.05 -2.97 -1.18
CA SER A 61 -2.95 -4.08 -0.85
C SER A 61 -4.17 -3.61 -0.05
N PHE A 62 -3.98 -2.65 0.86
CA PHE A 62 -5.06 -1.99 1.59
C PHE A 62 -5.98 -1.19 0.65
N GLY A 63 -5.40 -0.45 -0.30
CA GLY A 63 -6.12 0.27 -1.33
C GLY A 63 -6.96 -0.67 -2.22
N LEU A 64 -6.40 -1.81 -2.64
CA LEU A 64 -7.13 -2.82 -3.41
C LEU A 64 -8.27 -3.47 -2.62
N ALA A 65 -8.03 -3.81 -1.35
CA ALA A 65 -9.06 -4.37 -0.48
C ALA A 65 -10.22 -3.39 -0.25
N SER A 66 -9.92 -2.10 -0.10
CA SER A 66 -10.94 -1.05 0.05
C SER A 66 -11.73 -0.81 -1.25
N ILE A 67 -11.09 -0.87 -2.42
CA ILE A 67 -11.78 -0.85 -3.72
C ILE A 67 -12.72 -2.05 -3.85
N ALA A 68 -12.21 -3.27 -3.61
CA ALA A 68 -13.01 -4.49 -3.73
C ALA A 68 -14.20 -4.48 -2.77
N GLY A 69 -13.99 -4.06 -1.52
CA GLY A 69 -15.04 -3.93 -0.51
C GLY A 69 -16.08 -2.87 -0.85
N GLY A 70 -15.63 -1.71 -1.31
CA GLY A 70 -16.51 -0.62 -1.75
C GLY A 70 -17.33 -1.01 -2.99
N ALA A 71 -16.70 -1.62 -3.99
CA ALA A 71 -17.37 -2.10 -5.21
C ALA A 71 -18.45 -3.14 -4.87
N TRP A 72 -18.15 -4.08 -3.97
CA TRP A 72 -19.12 -5.04 -3.47
C TRP A 72 -20.30 -4.37 -2.77
N GLN A 73 -20.04 -3.35 -1.96
CA GLN A 73 -21.07 -2.60 -1.24
C GLN A 73 -21.97 -1.78 -2.19
N ILE A 74 -21.43 -1.29 -3.31
CA ILE A 74 -22.18 -0.58 -4.36
C ILE A 74 -23.13 -1.54 -5.08
N TRP A 75 -22.65 -2.74 -5.42
CA TRP A 75 -23.40 -3.74 -6.18
C TRP A 75 -24.48 -4.44 -5.35
N TYR A 76 -24.12 -4.96 -4.18
CA TYR A 76 -25.03 -5.77 -3.36
C TYR A 76 -25.82 -4.97 -2.31
N GLY A 77 -25.47 -3.70 -2.08
CA GLY A 77 -26.17 -2.81 -1.12
C GLY A 77 -26.06 -3.21 0.36
N LYS A 78 -25.35 -4.30 0.66
CA LYS A 78 -25.17 -4.84 2.01
C LYS A 78 -23.70 -4.73 2.46
N PRO A 79 -23.43 -4.40 3.74
CA PRO A 79 -22.07 -4.44 4.27
C PRO A 79 -21.55 -5.88 4.26
N ASN A 80 -20.39 -6.10 3.65
CA ASN A 80 -19.79 -7.42 3.55
C ASN A 80 -18.86 -7.68 4.74
N ARG A 81 -19.19 -8.67 5.59
CA ARG A 81 -18.34 -9.11 6.70
C ARG A 81 -16.93 -9.51 6.24
N MET A 82 -16.76 -9.98 5.00
CA MET A 82 -15.44 -10.30 4.47
C MET A 82 -14.50 -9.10 4.44
N VAL A 83 -14.98 -7.88 4.18
CA VAL A 83 -14.12 -6.69 4.16
C VAL A 83 -13.56 -6.38 5.55
N MET A 84 -14.37 -6.63 6.58
CA MET A 84 -13.95 -6.49 7.98
C MET A 84 -12.91 -7.54 8.35
N VAL A 85 -13.10 -8.79 7.92
CA VAL A 85 -12.13 -9.89 8.12
C VAL A 85 -10.82 -9.60 7.38
N VAL A 86 -10.89 -9.11 6.14
CA VAL A 86 -9.72 -8.70 5.37
C VAL A 86 -8.99 -7.55 6.06
N MET A 87 -9.68 -6.52 6.57
CA MET A 87 -9.03 -5.47 7.36
C MET A 87 -8.33 -6.01 8.60
N PHE A 88 -8.97 -6.92 9.34
CA PHE A 88 -8.35 -7.54 10.52
C PHE A 88 -7.15 -8.42 10.17
N LEU A 89 -7.22 -9.16 9.06
CA LEU A 89 -6.10 -9.95 8.57
C LEU A 89 -4.93 -9.07 8.12
N VAL A 90 -5.19 -8.00 7.39
CA VAL A 90 -4.13 -7.08 6.95
C VAL A 90 -3.54 -6.32 8.16
N ALA A 91 -4.36 -5.91 9.13
CA ALA A 91 -3.88 -5.31 10.39
C ALA A 91 -3.04 -6.30 11.22
N GLY A 92 -3.44 -7.58 11.29
CA GLY A 92 -2.67 -8.63 11.94
C GLY A 92 -1.35 -8.90 11.24
N LEU A 93 -1.35 -8.97 9.91
CA LEU A 93 -0.15 -9.13 9.10
C LEU A 93 0.83 -7.96 9.31
N LEU A 94 0.30 -6.73 9.38
CA LEU A 94 1.05 -5.52 9.69
C LEU A 94 1.75 -5.58 11.06
N PHE A 95 1.04 -6.06 12.07
CA PHE A 95 1.61 -6.23 13.41
C PHE A 95 2.73 -7.27 13.41
N VAL A 96 2.58 -8.34 12.63
CA VAL A 96 3.60 -9.40 12.50
C VAL A 96 4.82 -8.89 11.73
N ILE A 97 4.65 -8.19 10.61
CA ILE A 97 5.76 -7.65 9.83
C ILE A 97 6.51 -6.58 10.63
N GLY A 98 5.78 -5.67 11.28
CA GLY A 98 6.38 -4.62 12.13
C GLY A 98 7.14 -5.21 13.32
N SER A 99 6.62 -6.26 13.96
CA SER A 99 7.33 -6.93 15.05
C SER A 99 8.52 -7.75 14.56
N ALA A 100 8.43 -8.41 13.40
CA ALA A 100 9.54 -9.13 12.79
C ALA A 100 10.70 -8.20 12.43
N VAL A 101 10.42 -7.06 11.78
CA VAL A 101 11.46 -6.09 11.40
C VAL A 101 12.12 -5.50 12.65
N ARG A 102 11.33 -5.14 13.66
CA ARG A 102 11.86 -4.62 14.93
C ARG A 102 12.67 -5.65 15.73
N ALA A 103 12.47 -6.94 15.48
CA ALA A 103 13.26 -8.01 16.07
C ALA A 103 14.56 -8.32 15.30
N LEU A 104 14.67 -7.82 14.06
CA LEU A 104 15.82 -8.00 13.17
C LEU A 104 16.80 -6.80 13.18
N THR A 105 16.37 -5.62 13.66
CA THR A 105 17.19 -4.42 13.92
C THR A 105 17.52 -4.28 15.40
#